data_AF-A0A836KAZ9-F1
#
_entry.id   AF-A0A836KAZ9-F1
#
_cell.length_a   1.000
_cell.length_b   1.000
_cell.length_c   1.000
_cell.angle_alpha   90.00
_cell.angle_beta   90.00
_cell.angle_gamma   90.00
#
_symmetry.space_group_name_H-M   'P 1'
#
loop_
_entity.id
_entity.type
_entity.pdbx_description
1 polymer ?
#
loop_
_entity_poly.entity_id
_entity_poly.type
_entity_poly.pdbx_seq_one_letter_code
_entity_poly.pdbx_strand_id
1 'polypeptide(L)'
;MALPLAARQHFLKHGYAIVPNVLSSSMVEHLRSGALASTTARSRSFAHLPDIHSLLKSKPTYKDPLYEGLMSRLQRRQYVLRYYRDMMRQKRRLRRAAKVFLGDRDVSELSREEMWKLSEMISAKAQKTSGRGCTSTVRTDPQMLTAIDQYRANAWMTNAQLEAALRNTEEFVKPLSPLAEFVGGVTRPVIFGDLPLLREAYGNPVGYHCLAPTIGTRTNARVSKGGGEATAVSMVLFTYTPTPLRLPPFVMRNSQHAVRAQYLNSVRAERLWRTFTPLEADIRDQLRRFQFDASVVAQPLLAEMTASSSTTESPLIGPGTVMVIDPHLMMAFGGNMTTQTEVIYRINVVAENARPLLTAPSWIRGWRTMPQEVHFASPVVFPPLYMDDAARS
;
A
#
# COMPACT_ATOMS: atom_id res chain seq x y z
N MET A 1 18.62 -1.31 23.95
CA MET A 1 18.45 -1.49 22.49
C MET A 1 18.61 -0.13 21.80
N ALA A 2 19.68 0.06 21.02
CA ALA A 2 20.05 1.34 20.38
C ALA A 2 19.63 1.46 18.89
N LEU A 3 18.65 0.66 18.43
CA LEU A 3 18.36 0.41 17.02
C LEU A 3 17.40 1.34 16.23
N PRO A 4 16.70 2.35 16.80
CA PRO A 4 15.89 3.25 15.97
C PRO A 4 16.69 4.31 15.19
N LEU A 5 17.77 4.85 15.77
CA LEU A 5 18.44 6.05 15.24
C LEU A 5 19.38 5.74 14.06
N ALA A 6 20.17 4.66 14.14
CA ALA A 6 21.02 4.22 13.04
C ALA A 6 20.19 3.77 11.82
N ALA A 7 19.12 3.01 12.05
CA ALA A 7 18.19 2.59 11.00
C ALA A 7 17.51 3.80 10.35
N ARG A 8 17.09 4.80 11.13
CA ARG A 8 16.53 6.05 10.60
C ARG A 8 17.53 6.83 9.76
N GLN A 9 18.78 6.96 10.21
CA GLN A 9 19.82 7.64 9.44
C GLN A 9 20.09 6.93 8.10
N HIS A 10 20.19 5.60 8.12
CA HIS A 10 20.36 4.82 6.89
C HIS A 10 19.16 4.99 5.95
N PHE A 11 17.93 4.92 6.48
CA PHE A 11 16.71 5.16 5.72
C PHE A 11 16.68 6.55 5.06
N LEU A 12 16.99 7.60 5.80
CA LEU A 12 17.00 8.97 5.27
C LEU A 12 18.05 9.17 4.16
N LYS A 13 19.19 8.49 4.28
CA LYS A 13 20.30 8.60 3.33
C LYS A 13 20.11 7.75 2.08
N HIS A 14 19.61 6.52 2.24
CA HIS A 14 19.59 5.51 1.17
C HIS A 14 18.18 5.17 0.66
N GLY A 15 17.13 5.63 1.36
CA GLY A 15 15.73 5.28 1.05
C GLY A 15 15.31 3.90 1.56
N TYR A 16 16.16 3.18 2.27
CA TYR A 16 15.82 1.90 2.92
C TYR A 16 16.61 1.70 4.21
N ALA A 17 16.13 0.84 5.10
CA ALA A 17 16.87 0.34 6.26
C ALA A 17 16.53 -1.13 6.52
N ILE A 18 17.52 -1.93 6.87
CA ILE A 18 17.38 -3.35 7.15
C ILE A 18 17.56 -3.56 8.65
N VAL A 19 16.58 -4.17 9.29
CA VAL A 19 16.59 -4.46 10.73
C VAL A 19 16.43 -5.96 10.92
N PRO A 20 17.47 -6.68 11.36
CA PRO A 20 17.42 -8.11 11.60
C PRO A 20 16.68 -8.45 12.90
N ASN A 21 16.22 -9.70 13.02
CA ASN A 21 15.62 -10.27 14.24
C ASN A 21 14.45 -9.47 14.83
N VAL A 22 13.56 -8.96 13.96
CA VAL A 22 12.40 -8.15 14.38
C VAL A 22 11.20 -9.04 14.68
N LEU A 23 10.93 -10.04 13.86
CA LEU A 23 9.82 -10.97 14.05
C LEU A 23 10.31 -12.30 14.61
N SER A 24 9.51 -12.91 15.49
CA SER A 24 9.77 -14.25 16.02
C SER A 24 9.64 -15.32 14.94
N SER A 25 10.31 -16.47 15.11
CA SER A 25 10.20 -17.59 14.17
C SER A 25 8.75 -18.08 14.00
N SER A 26 7.99 -18.13 15.10
CA SER A 26 6.55 -18.46 15.09
C SER A 26 5.76 -17.52 14.17
N MET A 27 5.94 -16.20 14.33
CA MET A 27 5.27 -15.21 13.49
C MET A 27 5.70 -15.34 12.02
N VAL A 28 6.98 -15.59 11.78
CA VAL A 28 7.50 -15.79 10.42
C VAL A 28 6.87 -17.01 9.74
N GLU A 29 6.73 -18.13 10.45
CA GLU A 29 6.08 -19.33 9.94
C GLU A 29 4.60 -19.07 9.62
N HIS A 30 3.87 -18.41 10.52
CA HIS A 30 2.47 -18.04 10.31
C HIS A 30 2.28 -17.14 9.09
N LEU A 31 3.13 -16.12 8.93
CA LEU A 31 3.10 -15.23 7.77
C LEU A 31 3.41 -16.00 6.50
N ARG A 32 4.42 -16.88 6.52
CA ARG A 32 4.81 -17.68 5.35
C ARG A 32 3.70 -18.63 4.92
N SER A 33 3.17 -19.44 5.85
CA SER A 33 2.13 -20.43 5.55
C SER A 33 0.85 -19.75 5.07
N GLY A 34 0.44 -18.67 5.74
CA GLY A 34 -0.75 -17.90 5.38
C GLY A 34 -0.61 -17.21 4.03
N ALA A 35 0.55 -16.62 3.73
CA ALA A 35 0.83 -15.98 2.45
C ALA A 35 0.88 -16.98 1.29
N LEU A 36 1.49 -18.16 1.49
CA LEU A 36 1.47 -19.24 0.50
C LEU A 36 0.05 -19.76 0.28
N ALA A 37 -0.69 -20.09 1.34
CA ALA A 37 -2.05 -20.63 1.23
C ALA A 37 -3.02 -19.64 0.56
N SER A 38 -2.94 -18.35 0.91
CA SER A 38 -3.82 -17.31 0.35
C SER A 38 -3.52 -16.98 -1.12
N THR A 39 -2.27 -17.13 -1.55
CA THR A 39 -1.89 -16.92 -2.96
C THR A 39 -2.22 -18.13 -3.81
N THR A 40 -1.98 -19.35 -3.32
CA THR A 40 -2.34 -20.59 -4.04
C THR A 40 -3.85 -20.80 -4.14
N ALA A 41 -4.63 -20.46 -3.10
CA ALA A 41 -6.09 -20.52 -3.14
C ALA A 41 -6.70 -19.59 -4.19
N ARG A 42 -5.99 -18.51 -4.54
CA ARG A 42 -6.39 -17.55 -5.58
C ARG A 42 -5.78 -17.88 -6.95
N SER A 43 -5.28 -19.11 -7.17
CA SER A 43 -4.59 -19.52 -8.40
C SER A 43 -5.28 -19.10 -9.70
N ARG A 44 -6.62 -19.09 -9.76
CA ARG A 44 -7.39 -18.58 -10.92
C ARG A 44 -7.14 -17.10 -11.22
N SER A 45 -7.01 -16.27 -10.19
CA SER A 45 -6.63 -14.85 -10.30
C SER A 45 -5.15 -14.65 -10.67
N PHE A 46 -4.35 -15.71 -10.55
CA PHE A 46 -2.94 -15.79 -10.97
C PHE A 46 -2.74 -16.60 -12.27
N ALA A 47 -3.78 -17.23 -12.82
CA ALA A 47 -3.68 -18.14 -13.97
C ALA A 47 -3.25 -17.48 -15.28
N HIS A 48 -3.35 -16.14 -15.36
CA HIS A 48 -2.90 -15.34 -16.49
C HIS A 48 -1.45 -14.86 -16.36
N LEU A 49 -0.68 -15.40 -15.42
CA LEU A 49 0.75 -15.10 -15.35
C LEU A 49 1.46 -15.63 -16.59
N PRO A 50 2.37 -14.85 -17.19
CA PRO A 50 3.18 -15.34 -18.28
C PRO A 50 4.10 -16.46 -17.77
N ASP A 51 3.82 -17.71 -18.14
CA ASP A 51 4.78 -18.80 -18.07
C ASP A 51 5.81 -18.66 -19.21
N ILE A 52 6.93 -19.38 -19.12
CA ILE A 52 7.99 -19.34 -20.15
C ILE A 52 7.41 -19.65 -21.54
N HIS A 53 6.44 -20.56 -21.62
CA HIS A 53 5.79 -20.92 -22.88
C HIS A 53 4.92 -19.80 -23.47
N SER A 54 4.20 -19.03 -22.67
CA SER A 54 3.36 -17.92 -23.09
C SER A 54 4.17 -16.66 -23.37
N LEU A 55 5.29 -16.43 -22.66
CA LEU A 55 6.26 -15.39 -23.01
C LEU A 55 6.89 -15.67 -24.39
N LEU A 56 7.28 -16.91 -24.65
CA LEU A 56 7.86 -17.33 -25.93
C LEU A 56 6.84 -17.32 -27.09
N LYS A 57 5.55 -17.48 -26.81
CA LYS A 57 4.46 -17.46 -27.81
C LYS A 57 3.78 -16.10 -27.97
N SER A 58 3.99 -15.15 -27.05
CA SER A 58 3.29 -13.88 -27.06
C SER A 58 3.80 -12.96 -28.18
N LYS A 59 2.97 -12.72 -29.19
CA LYS A 59 3.11 -11.54 -30.05
C LYS A 59 2.67 -10.33 -29.24
N PRO A 60 3.42 -9.20 -29.24
CA PRO A 60 3.02 -8.00 -28.52
C PRO A 60 1.64 -7.56 -29.01
N THR A 61 0.64 -7.62 -28.13
CA THR A 61 -0.68 -7.06 -28.43
C THR A 61 -0.51 -5.55 -28.40
N TYR A 62 -0.53 -4.92 -29.58
CA TYR A 62 -0.51 -3.48 -29.71
C TYR A 62 -1.79 -2.92 -29.07
N LYS A 63 -1.71 -2.48 -27.81
CA LYS A 63 -2.80 -1.73 -27.19
C LYS A 63 -2.76 -0.33 -27.75
N ASP A 64 -3.77 0.02 -28.54
CA ASP A 64 -3.90 1.35 -29.12
C ASP A 64 -3.90 2.41 -27.98
N PRO A 65 -2.90 3.31 -27.92
CA PRO A 65 -2.83 4.36 -26.90
C PRO A 65 -4.04 5.32 -26.96
N LEU A 66 -4.73 5.42 -28.09
CA LEU A 66 -5.98 6.20 -28.20
C LEU A 66 -7.13 5.53 -27.44
N TYR A 67 -7.20 4.20 -27.45
CA TYR A 67 -8.22 3.43 -26.73
C TYR A 67 -8.08 3.57 -25.21
N GLU A 68 -6.85 3.48 -24.67
CA GLU A 68 -6.62 3.70 -23.24
C GLU A 68 -6.94 5.14 -22.81
N GLY A 69 -6.60 6.13 -23.65
CA GLY A 69 -6.96 7.53 -23.43
C GLY A 69 -8.47 7.76 -23.42
N LEU A 70 -9.21 7.10 -24.32
CA LEU A 70 -10.67 7.21 -24.43
C LEU A 70 -11.37 6.51 -23.25
N MET A 71 -10.90 5.33 -22.84
CA MET A 71 -11.39 4.63 -21.65
C MET A 71 -11.13 5.43 -20.37
N SER A 72 -9.96 6.06 -20.23
CA SER A 72 -9.65 6.97 -19.11
C SER A 72 -10.61 8.17 -19.07
N ARG A 73 -10.90 8.79 -20.23
CA ARG A 73 -11.87 9.89 -20.33
C ARG A 73 -13.30 9.45 -19.99
N LEU A 74 -13.72 8.27 -20.45
CA LEU A 74 -15.03 7.70 -20.11
C LEU A 74 -15.15 7.40 -18.62
N GLN A 75 -14.13 6.78 -18.01
CA GLN A 75 -14.09 6.54 -16.57
C GLN A 75 -14.15 7.86 -15.78
N ARG A 76 -13.41 8.89 -16.20
CA ARG A 76 -13.47 10.23 -15.60
C ARG A 76 -14.86 10.87 -15.74
N ARG A 77 -15.50 10.75 -16.91
CA ARG A 77 -16.86 11.27 -17.13
C ARG A 77 -17.89 10.54 -16.28
N GLN A 78 -17.80 9.22 -16.20
CA GLN A 78 -18.64 8.40 -15.33
C GLN A 78 -18.44 8.77 -13.85
N TYR A 79 -17.20 9.00 -13.43
CA TYR A 79 -16.86 9.51 -12.11
C TYR A 79 -17.53 10.86 -11.82
N VAL A 80 -17.38 11.86 -12.71
CA VAL A 80 -17.98 13.20 -12.52
C VAL A 80 -19.50 13.12 -12.42
N LEU A 81 -20.14 12.30 -13.27
CA LEU A 81 -21.60 12.12 -13.25
C LEU A 81 -22.08 11.42 -11.97
N ARG A 82 -21.35 10.39 -11.50
CA ARG A 82 -21.67 9.71 -10.25
C ARG A 82 -21.48 10.65 -9.06
N TYR A 83 -20.37 11.38 -9.01
CA TYR A 83 -20.10 12.41 -8.00
C TYR A 83 -21.20 13.45 -7.93
N TYR A 84 -21.63 13.99 -9.07
CA TYR A 84 -22.73 14.96 -9.11
C TYR A 84 -24.03 14.37 -8.56
N ARG A 85 -24.38 13.13 -8.94
CA ARG A 85 -25.58 12.44 -8.44
C ARG A 85 -25.52 12.21 -6.93
N ASP A 86 -24.39 11.79 -6.41
CA ASP A 86 -24.23 11.50 -4.98
C ASP A 86 -24.14 12.78 -4.15
N MET A 87 -23.48 13.83 -4.63
CA MET A 87 -23.53 15.17 -4.03
C MET A 87 -24.98 15.69 -3.98
N MET A 88 -25.76 15.50 -5.06
CA MET A 88 -27.17 15.88 -5.07
C MET A 88 -28.02 15.05 -4.10
N ARG A 89 -27.76 13.75 -3.96
CA ARG A 89 -28.41 12.88 -2.96
C ARG A 89 -28.04 13.28 -1.54
N GLN A 90 -26.76 13.58 -1.29
CA GLN A 90 -26.26 14.05 0.01
C GLN A 90 -26.88 15.39 0.37
N LYS A 91 -26.90 16.35 -0.56
CA LYS A 91 -27.58 17.64 -0.41
C LYS A 91 -29.06 17.45 -0.07
N ARG A 92 -29.77 16.51 -0.73
CA ARG A 92 -31.16 16.15 -0.39
C ARG A 92 -31.29 15.56 1.02
N ARG A 93 -30.38 14.67 1.43
CA ARG A 93 -30.38 14.05 2.77
C ARG A 93 -30.11 15.08 3.88
N LEU A 94 -29.14 15.97 3.68
CA LEU A 94 -28.82 17.06 4.61
C LEU A 94 -29.98 18.07 4.67
N ARG A 95 -30.60 18.41 3.52
CA ARG A 95 -31.83 19.22 3.50
C ARG A 95 -32.99 18.57 4.24
N ARG A 96 -33.19 17.25 4.11
CA ARG A 96 -34.21 16.54 4.89
C ARG A 96 -33.92 16.58 6.39
N ALA A 97 -32.64 16.44 6.77
CA ALA A 97 -32.24 16.54 8.16
C ALA A 97 -32.45 17.95 8.73
N ALA A 98 -32.09 18.98 7.96
CA ALA A 98 -32.37 20.37 8.32
C ALA A 98 -33.87 20.61 8.41
N LYS A 99 -34.67 20.13 7.44
CA LYS A 99 -36.13 20.26 7.47
C LYS A 99 -36.78 19.59 8.69
N VAL A 100 -36.28 18.43 9.12
CA VAL A 100 -36.76 17.76 10.34
C VAL A 100 -36.51 18.60 11.60
N PHE A 101 -35.42 19.37 11.65
CA PHE A 101 -35.09 20.25 12.77
C PHE A 101 -35.79 21.61 12.69
N LEU A 102 -35.95 22.15 11.49
CA LEU A 102 -36.61 23.43 11.23
C LEU A 102 -38.14 23.35 11.35
N GLY A 103 -38.74 22.20 11.05
CA GLY A 103 -40.18 22.08 10.88
C GLY A 103 -40.66 22.93 9.70
N ASP A 104 -41.62 23.82 9.96
CA ASP A 104 -42.15 24.82 9.01
C ASP A 104 -41.51 26.21 9.17
N ARG A 105 -40.54 26.38 10.08
CA ARG A 105 -39.87 27.66 10.35
C ARG A 105 -38.79 27.97 9.31
N ASP A 106 -38.56 29.25 9.04
CA ASP A 106 -37.48 29.68 8.16
C ASP A 106 -36.13 29.71 8.90
N VAL A 107 -35.03 29.51 8.17
CA VAL A 107 -33.67 29.49 8.73
C VAL A 107 -33.29 30.85 9.34
N SER A 108 -33.86 31.93 8.82
CA SER A 108 -33.68 33.30 9.33
C SER A 108 -34.33 33.54 10.70
N GLU A 109 -35.22 32.66 11.14
CA GLU A 109 -35.94 32.78 12.42
C GLU A 109 -35.23 32.04 13.56
N LEU A 110 -34.08 31.42 13.29
CA LEU A 110 -33.29 30.70 14.28
C LEU A 110 -32.48 31.63 15.18
N SER A 111 -32.53 31.37 16.49
CA SER A 111 -31.57 31.95 17.43
C SER A 111 -30.14 31.43 17.20
N ARG A 112 -29.15 32.14 17.75
CA ARG A 112 -27.72 31.77 17.63
C ARG A 112 -27.41 30.38 18.18
N GLU A 113 -28.07 29.99 19.28
CA GLU A 113 -27.91 28.67 19.89
C GLU A 113 -28.56 27.55 19.08
N GLU A 114 -29.70 27.82 18.45
CA GLU A 114 -30.36 26.86 17.56
C GLU A 114 -29.60 26.66 16.25
N MET A 115 -28.98 27.73 15.71
CA MET A 115 -28.05 27.62 14.59
C MET A 115 -26.84 26.75 14.92
N TRP A 116 -26.29 26.88 16.13
CA TRP A 116 -25.20 26.02 16.60
C TRP A 116 -25.63 24.55 16.69
N LYS A 117 -26.79 24.26 17.31
CA LYS A 117 -27.34 22.90 17.40
C LYS A 117 -27.65 22.29 16.03
N LEU A 118 -28.17 23.08 15.08
CA LEU A 118 -28.39 22.65 13.70
C LEU A 118 -27.07 22.30 13.01
N SER A 119 -26.02 23.12 13.22
CA SER A 119 -24.67 22.86 12.71
C SER A 119 -24.08 21.57 13.28
N GLU A 120 -24.20 21.34 14.58
CA GLU A 120 -23.76 20.10 15.23
C GLU A 120 -24.51 18.88 14.71
N MET A 121 -25.83 18.98 14.53
CA MET A 121 -26.65 17.87 14.03
C MET A 121 -26.37 17.56 12.56
N ILE A 122 -26.21 18.59 11.70
CA ILE A 122 -25.80 18.44 10.30
C ILE A 122 -24.40 17.82 10.24
N SER A 123 -23.48 18.28 11.10
CA SER A 123 -22.12 17.75 11.20
C SER A 123 -22.10 16.31 11.68
N ALA A 124 -22.87 15.95 12.71
CA ALA A 124 -23.00 14.58 13.22
C ALA A 124 -23.63 13.64 12.19
N LYS A 125 -24.60 14.12 11.40
CA LYS A 125 -25.23 13.31 10.35
C LYS A 125 -24.34 13.17 9.11
N ALA A 126 -23.58 14.22 8.78
CA ALA A 126 -22.49 14.15 7.80
C ALA A 126 -21.40 13.18 8.27
N GLN A 127 -21.05 13.17 9.56
CA GLN A 127 -20.10 12.23 10.16
C GLN A 127 -20.61 10.78 10.20
N LYS A 128 -21.91 10.55 10.44
CA LYS A 128 -22.53 9.22 10.32
C LYS A 128 -22.49 8.65 8.90
N THR A 129 -22.31 9.49 7.89
CA THR A 129 -22.16 9.08 6.48
C THR A 129 -20.73 9.16 5.97
N SER A 130 -19.85 9.95 6.58
CA SER A 130 -18.40 9.93 6.34
C SER A 130 -17.78 8.83 7.21
N GLY A 131 -17.53 7.67 6.62
CA GLY A 131 -17.15 6.38 7.22
C GLY A 131 -16.00 6.30 8.22
N ARG A 132 -16.07 6.99 9.36
CA ARG A 132 -15.35 6.56 10.58
C ARG A 132 -15.80 5.16 11.06
N GLY A 133 -16.92 4.64 10.55
CA GLY A 133 -17.43 3.28 10.80
C GLY A 133 -17.61 2.46 9.52
N CYS A 134 -16.61 2.39 8.63
CA CYS A 134 -16.66 1.42 7.53
C CYS A 134 -16.63 -0.01 8.12
N THR A 135 -17.75 -0.73 7.99
CA THR A 135 -17.92 -2.14 8.42
C THR A 135 -17.84 -3.12 7.24
N SER A 136 -17.46 -2.64 6.05
CA SER A 136 -17.28 -3.47 4.88
C SER A 136 -16.19 -4.51 5.13
N THR A 137 -16.53 -5.76 4.86
CA THR A 137 -15.60 -6.90 4.84
C THR A 137 -15.72 -7.58 3.48
N VAL A 138 -14.80 -8.48 3.13
CA VAL A 138 -14.91 -9.28 1.90
C VAL A 138 -16.20 -10.11 1.83
N ARG A 139 -16.81 -10.41 2.99
CA ARG A 139 -18.08 -11.16 3.07
C ARG A 139 -19.29 -10.27 2.79
N THR A 140 -19.22 -8.99 3.13
CA THR A 140 -20.35 -8.05 3.05
C THR A 140 -20.23 -7.07 1.88
N ASP A 141 -19.06 -6.97 1.24
CA ASP A 141 -18.78 -6.06 0.13
C ASP A 141 -18.08 -6.80 -1.02
N PRO A 142 -18.83 -7.31 -2.02
CA PRO A 142 -18.25 -8.02 -3.17
C PRO A 142 -17.30 -7.16 -4.01
N GLN A 143 -17.46 -5.83 -3.99
CA GLN A 143 -16.56 -4.91 -4.69
C GLN A 143 -15.19 -4.88 -4.02
N MET A 144 -15.14 -5.03 -2.69
CA MET A 144 -13.88 -5.18 -1.95
C MET A 144 -13.13 -6.44 -2.40
N LEU A 145 -13.80 -7.59 -2.43
CA LEU A 145 -13.19 -8.85 -2.89
C LEU A 145 -12.69 -8.75 -4.35
N THR A 146 -13.50 -8.18 -5.23
CA THR A 146 -13.13 -7.95 -6.63
C THR A 146 -11.87 -7.08 -6.75
N ALA A 147 -11.77 -6.02 -5.95
CA ALA A 147 -10.59 -5.16 -5.91
C ALA A 147 -9.37 -5.88 -5.34
N ILE A 148 -9.55 -6.68 -4.30
CA ILE A 148 -8.51 -7.51 -3.68
C ILE A 148 -7.92 -8.49 -4.68
N ASP A 149 -8.77 -9.16 -5.46
CA ASP A 149 -8.34 -10.11 -6.48
C ASP A 149 -7.69 -9.41 -7.68
N GLN A 150 -8.28 -8.30 -8.14
CA GLN A 150 -7.74 -7.52 -9.26
C GLN A 150 -6.33 -6.98 -8.95
N TYR A 151 -6.13 -6.46 -7.75
CA TYR A 151 -4.87 -5.84 -7.33
C TYR A 151 -3.94 -6.81 -6.57
N ARG A 152 -4.39 -8.05 -6.34
CA ARG A 152 -3.67 -9.12 -5.62
C ARG A 152 -3.11 -8.64 -4.28
N ALA A 153 -3.87 -7.82 -3.59
CA ALA A 153 -3.53 -7.23 -2.30
C ALA A 153 -4.36 -7.87 -1.18
N ASN A 154 -4.17 -7.44 0.07
CA ASN A 154 -5.01 -7.75 1.24
C ASN A 154 -5.34 -9.25 1.38
N ALA A 155 -4.31 -10.09 1.21
CA ALA A 155 -4.44 -11.53 1.38
C ALA A 155 -4.96 -11.89 2.78
N TRP A 156 -4.59 -11.09 3.79
CA TRP A 156 -5.09 -11.21 5.14
C TRP A 156 -6.62 -11.17 5.25
N MET A 157 -7.32 -10.40 4.39
CA MET A 157 -8.79 -10.32 4.44
C MET A 157 -9.48 -11.59 3.95
N THR A 158 -8.74 -12.50 3.29
CA THR A 158 -9.23 -13.77 2.76
C THR A 158 -8.66 -15.00 3.47
N ASN A 159 -7.77 -14.80 4.44
CA ASN A 159 -7.09 -15.87 5.15
C ASN A 159 -7.05 -15.55 6.66
N ALA A 160 -7.77 -16.36 7.45
CA ALA A 160 -7.93 -16.13 8.89
C ALA A 160 -6.59 -16.17 9.66
N GLN A 161 -5.62 -16.96 9.20
CA GLN A 161 -4.30 -17.04 9.83
C GLN A 161 -3.52 -15.73 9.66
N LEU A 162 -3.52 -15.16 8.46
CA LEU A 162 -2.92 -13.85 8.20
C LEU A 162 -3.67 -12.72 8.91
N GLU A 163 -5.01 -12.78 8.96
CA GLU A 163 -5.79 -11.82 9.75
C GLU A 163 -5.38 -11.85 11.22
N ALA A 164 -5.31 -13.04 11.83
CA ALA A 164 -4.88 -13.19 13.21
C ALA A 164 -3.44 -12.69 13.43
N ALA A 165 -2.53 -12.97 12.49
CA ALA A 165 -1.14 -12.50 12.55
C ALA A 165 -1.06 -10.97 12.53
N LEU A 166 -1.75 -10.30 11.59
CA LEU A 166 -1.72 -8.83 11.46
C LEU A 166 -2.36 -8.09 12.63
N ARG A 167 -3.30 -8.76 13.32
CA ARG A 167 -3.95 -8.24 14.52
C ARG A 167 -3.24 -8.64 15.82
N ASN A 168 -2.15 -9.42 15.75
CA ASN A 168 -1.42 -9.84 16.94
C ASN A 168 -0.60 -8.67 17.49
N THR A 169 -1.05 -8.13 18.62
CA THR A 169 -0.42 -6.97 19.24
C THR A 169 1.03 -7.23 19.66
N GLU A 170 1.31 -8.36 20.29
CA GLU A 170 2.63 -8.63 20.89
C GLU A 170 3.67 -9.10 19.86
N GLU A 171 3.29 -10.00 18.95
CA GLU A 171 4.23 -10.62 18.02
C GLU A 171 4.34 -9.90 16.67
N PHE A 172 3.40 -9.01 16.33
CA PHE A 172 3.38 -8.29 15.06
C PHE A 172 3.36 -6.78 15.22
N VAL A 173 2.37 -6.22 15.94
CA VAL A 173 2.21 -4.75 16.04
C VAL A 173 3.35 -4.11 16.82
N LYS A 174 3.63 -4.61 18.02
CA LYS A 174 4.67 -4.08 18.92
C LYS A 174 6.08 -4.05 18.29
N PRO A 175 6.57 -5.09 17.59
CA PRO A 175 7.89 -5.01 16.93
C PRO A 175 7.91 -4.12 15.67
N LEU A 176 6.81 -4.03 14.91
CA LEU A 176 6.78 -3.28 13.64
C LEU A 176 6.39 -1.80 13.80
N SER A 177 5.62 -1.46 14.83
CA SER A 177 5.16 -0.10 15.11
C SER A 177 6.32 0.90 15.20
N PRO A 178 7.40 0.66 15.99
CA PRO A 178 8.54 1.57 16.07
C PRO A 178 9.27 1.73 14.73
N LEU A 179 9.29 0.70 13.87
CA LEU A 179 9.91 0.80 12.55
C LEU A 179 9.09 1.70 11.63
N ALA A 180 7.76 1.65 11.68
CA ALA A 180 6.90 2.53 10.90
C ALA A 180 7.00 3.98 11.38
N GLU A 181 6.94 4.17 12.70
CA GLU A 181 6.95 5.50 13.33
C GLU A 181 8.31 6.17 13.26
N PHE A 182 9.35 5.54 13.81
CA PHE A 182 10.65 6.17 13.98
C PHE A 182 11.54 6.04 12.75
N VAL A 183 11.58 4.87 12.09
CA VAL A 183 12.39 4.67 10.88
C VAL A 183 11.69 5.24 9.66
N GLY A 184 10.40 4.90 9.47
CA GLY A 184 9.59 5.36 8.34
C GLY A 184 9.09 6.80 8.46
N GLY A 185 8.95 7.34 9.68
CA GLY A 185 8.39 8.68 9.91
C GLY A 185 6.87 8.75 9.73
N VAL A 186 6.15 7.63 9.86
CA VAL A 186 4.69 7.58 9.71
C VAL A 186 4.03 7.78 11.06
N THR A 187 3.33 8.88 11.25
CA THR A 187 2.58 9.15 12.49
C THR A 187 1.31 8.31 12.54
N ARG A 188 1.03 7.64 13.68
CA ARG A 188 -0.14 6.76 13.86
C ARG A 188 -0.31 5.81 12.66
N PRO A 189 0.67 4.92 12.42
CA PRO A 189 0.70 4.08 11.24
C PRO A 189 -0.43 3.05 11.22
N VAL A 190 -1.07 2.88 10.08
CA VAL A 190 -2.04 1.81 9.82
C VAL A 190 -1.60 1.00 8.61
N ILE A 191 -1.95 -0.28 8.59
CA ILE A 191 -1.65 -1.16 7.46
C ILE A 191 -2.61 -0.80 6.31
N PHE A 192 -2.07 -0.17 5.26
CA PHE A 192 -2.81 0.11 4.02
C PHE A 192 -3.18 -1.18 3.27
N GLY A 193 -2.32 -2.20 3.37
CA GLY A 193 -2.57 -3.52 2.84
C GLY A 193 -1.31 -4.38 2.78
N ASP A 194 -1.50 -5.70 2.79
CA ASP A 194 -0.43 -6.65 2.51
C ASP A 194 -0.43 -7.07 1.03
N LEU A 195 0.74 -7.45 0.51
CA LEU A 195 0.95 -7.88 -0.86
C LEU A 195 1.94 -9.04 -0.86
N PRO A 196 1.46 -10.29 -0.71
CA PRO A 196 2.29 -11.47 -0.91
C PRO A 196 2.59 -11.66 -2.40
N LEU A 197 3.87 -11.80 -2.75
CA LEU A 197 4.32 -12.06 -4.12
C LEU A 197 4.90 -13.48 -4.20
N LEU A 198 4.06 -14.41 -4.66
CA LEU A 198 4.40 -15.81 -4.82
C LEU A 198 5.39 -16.01 -5.97
N ARG A 199 6.46 -16.75 -5.74
CA ARG A 199 7.44 -17.13 -6.74
C ARG A 199 7.58 -18.64 -6.72
N GLU A 200 7.06 -19.26 -7.76
CA GLU A 200 7.19 -20.70 -7.97
C GLU A 200 8.65 -21.13 -7.99
N ALA A 201 8.89 -22.44 -7.84
CA ALA A 201 10.19 -23.03 -8.13
C ALA A 201 10.61 -22.68 -9.56
N TYR A 202 11.87 -22.28 -9.76
CA TYR A 202 12.38 -21.76 -11.03
C TYR A 202 11.62 -20.52 -11.56
N GLY A 203 11.01 -19.75 -10.66
CA GLY A 203 10.18 -18.58 -10.97
C GLY A 203 10.98 -17.34 -11.40
N ASN A 204 10.32 -16.51 -12.22
CA ASN A 204 10.87 -15.27 -12.78
C ASN A 204 11.23 -14.21 -11.72
N PRO A 205 12.19 -13.30 -12.02
CA PRO A 205 12.52 -12.19 -11.14
C PRO A 205 11.41 -11.15 -11.03
N VAL A 206 11.49 -10.33 -9.99
CA VAL A 206 10.74 -9.08 -9.83
C VAL A 206 11.62 -7.93 -10.28
N GLY A 207 11.34 -7.35 -11.44
CA GLY A 207 12.05 -6.17 -11.92
C GLY A 207 11.95 -4.95 -10.99
N TYR A 208 12.69 -3.90 -11.35
CA TYR A 208 12.75 -2.63 -10.62
C TYR A 208 11.47 -1.81 -10.67
N HIS A 209 10.82 -1.65 -9.53
CA HIS A 209 9.59 -0.88 -9.40
C HIS A 209 9.63 -0.01 -8.15
N CYS A 210 8.85 1.07 -8.17
CA CYS A 210 8.57 1.88 -6.99
C CYS A 210 7.17 1.55 -6.46
N LEU A 211 6.98 1.74 -5.16
CA LEU A 211 5.77 1.36 -4.44
C LEU A 211 4.77 2.50 -4.31
N ALA A 212 5.22 3.75 -4.43
CA ALA A 212 4.41 4.96 -4.33
C ALA A 212 3.09 4.92 -5.13
N PRO A 213 3.03 4.39 -6.37
CA PRO A 213 1.78 4.30 -7.11
C PRO A 213 0.78 3.29 -6.54
N THR A 214 1.27 2.28 -5.82
CA THR A 214 0.45 1.20 -5.24
C THR A 214 -0.11 1.56 -3.86
N ILE A 215 0.42 2.61 -3.24
CA ILE A 215 -0.07 3.15 -1.97
C ILE A 215 -1.09 4.25 -2.31
N GLY A 216 -2.36 4.00 -2.00
CA GLY A 216 -3.49 4.85 -2.39
C GLY A 216 -3.58 6.18 -1.65
N THR A 217 -2.46 6.88 -1.45
CA THR A 217 -2.35 8.20 -0.81
C THR A 217 -1.31 9.05 -1.56
N ARG A 218 -1.24 10.35 -1.26
CA ARG A 218 -0.19 11.21 -1.80
C ARG A 218 1.10 11.03 -1.00
N THR A 219 2.04 10.27 -1.53
CA THR A 219 3.36 10.02 -0.92
C THR A 219 4.38 11.17 -1.11
N ASN A 220 4.02 12.20 -1.90
CA ASN A 220 4.85 13.36 -2.25
C ASN A 220 4.29 14.71 -1.74
N ALA A 221 3.31 14.71 -0.84
CA ALA A 221 2.63 15.94 -0.47
C ALA A 221 3.56 16.91 0.29
N ARG A 222 3.81 18.11 -0.28
CA ARG A 222 4.38 19.23 0.48
C ARG A 222 3.32 19.82 1.40
N VAL A 223 3.74 20.18 2.63
CA VAL A 223 3.00 20.70 3.81
C VAL A 223 2.15 21.98 3.56
N SER A 224 2.00 22.44 2.32
CA SER A 224 1.51 23.80 2.02
C SER A 224 0.02 24.10 2.25
N LYS A 225 -0.82 23.14 2.69
CA LYS A 225 -2.26 23.40 2.95
C LYS A 225 -2.84 22.60 4.12
N GLY A 226 -2.28 22.74 5.31
CA GLY A 226 -2.89 22.29 6.58
C GLY A 226 -3.17 20.78 6.68
N GLY A 227 -2.54 19.97 5.84
CA GLY A 227 -2.51 18.52 5.95
C GLY A 227 -1.08 18.13 6.29
N GLY A 228 -0.90 17.35 7.36
CA GLY A 228 0.40 16.83 7.77
C GLY A 228 1.09 16.07 6.64
N GLU A 229 2.40 15.86 6.80
CA GLU A 229 3.18 15.01 5.90
C GLU A 229 2.47 13.67 5.75
N ALA A 230 1.96 13.36 4.55
CA ALA A 230 1.38 12.07 4.25
C ALA A 230 2.54 11.09 4.00
N THR A 231 3.30 10.82 5.05
CA THR A 231 4.39 9.86 5.05
C THR A 231 3.78 8.47 4.92
N ALA A 232 4.29 7.72 3.97
CA ALA A 232 3.97 6.32 3.78
C ALA A 232 5.28 5.56 3.68
N VAL A 233 5.26 4.31 4.11
CA VAL A 233 6.42 3.43 4.06
C VAL A 233 5.97 2.05 3.66
N SER A 234 6.84 1.31 2.97
CA SER A 234 6.62 -0.10 2.70
C SER A 234 7.60 -0.92 3.51
N MET A 235 7.17 -2.07 3.99
CA MET A 235 8.03 -3.00 4.72
C MET A 235 8.01 -4.34 4.01
N VAL A 236 9.19 -4.88 3.73
CA VAL A 236 9.36 -6.27 3.30
C VAL A 236 9.70 -7.08 4.54
N LEU A 237 8.86 -8.07 4.83
CA LEU A 237 8.99 -8.98 5.96
C LEU A 237 9.59 -10.27 5.41
N PHE A 238 10.88 -10.52 5.68
CA PHE A 238 11.57 -11.68 5.14
C PHE A 238 11.11 -12.94 5.87
N THR A 239 10.47 -13.84 5.14
CA THR A 239 10.06 -15.18 5.62
C THR A 239 10.98 -16.28 5.11
N TYR A 240 12.12 -15.89 4.54
CA TYR A 240 13.13 -16.75 3.94
C TYR A 240 14.51 -16.07 4.05
N THR A 241 15.57 -16.85 3.89
CA THR A 241 16.94 -16.34 3.73
C THR A 241 17.22 -16.12 2.25
N PRO A 242 17.41 -14.87 1.78
CA PRO A 242 17.77 -14.63 0.40
C PRO A 242 19.18 -15.16 0.09
N THR A 243 19.34 -15.75 -1.09
CA THR A 243 20.64 -16.18 -1.63
C THR A 243 20.76 -15.73 -3.08
N PRO A 244 21.93 -15.82 -3.72
CA PRO A 244 22.05 -15.51 -5.15
C PRO A 244 21.06 -16.28 -6.04
N LEU A 245 20.61 -17.46 -5.59
CA LEU A 245 19.65 -18.31 -6.29
C LEU A 245 18.22 -18.21 -5.75
N ARG A 246 18.01 -17.58 -4.59
CA ARG A 246 16.70 -17.52 -3.91
C ARG A 246 16.32 -16.07 -3.67
N LEU A 247 15.65 -15.47 -4.66
CA LEU A 247 15.04 -14.13 -4.58
C LEU A 247 15.96 -13.07 -3.94
N PRO A 248 17.20 -12.87 -4.43
CA PRO A 248 18.10 -11.87 -3.88
C PRO A 248 17.51 -10.46 -4.06
N PRO A 249 17.49 -9.61 -3.04
CA PRO A 249 16.94 -8.26 -3.15
C PRO A 249 17.94 -7.27 -3.73
N PHE A 250 17.42 -6.32 -4.52
CA PHE A 250 18.18 -5.25 -5.16
C PHE A 250 17.47 -3.90 -4.98
N VAL A 251 18.26 -2.83 -4.98
CA VAL A 251 17.77 -1.44 -4.96
C VAL A 251 18.51 -0.61 -6.01
N MET A 252 17.87 0.42 -6.54
CA MET A 252 18.58 1.49 -7.23
C MET A 252 18.82 2.63 -6.27
N ARG A 253 20.04 2.72 -5.74
CA ARG A 253 20.43 3.75 -4.78
C ARG A 253 20.20 5.14 -5.39
N ASN A 254 19.75 6.08 -4.57
CA ASN A 254 19.39 7.46 -4.92
C ASN A 254 18.16 7.63 -5.82
N SER A 255 17.52 6.55 -6.30
CA SER A 255 16.36 6.66 -7.19
C SER A 255 15.16 7.34 -6.52
N GLN A 256 15.05 7.27 -5.18
CA GLN A 256 13.96 7.85 -4.41
C GLN A 256 13.82 9.35 -4.62
N HIS A 257 14.93 10.07 -4.80
CA HIS A 257 14.92 11.50 -5.04
C HIS A 257 14.39 11.82 -6.46
N ALA A 258 14.88 11.10 -7.47
CA ALA A 258 14.46 11.26 -8.85
C ALA A 258 12.97 10.92 -9.04
N VAL A 259 12.52 9.80 -8.46
CA VAL A 259 11.11 9.36 -8.52
C VAL A 259 10.22 10.35 -7.77
N ARG A 260 10.60 10.80 -6.57
CA ARG A 260 9.84 11.79 -5.79
C ARG A 260 9.67 13.11 -6.54
N ALA A 261 10.70 13.59 -7.23
CA ALA A 261 10.63 14.84 -8.00
C ALA A 261 9.66 14.74 -9.19
N GLN A 262 9.58 13.57 -9.82
CA GLN A 262 8.81 13.35 -11.05
C GLN A 262 7.37 12.86 -10.80
N TYR A 263 7.16 12.03 -9.77
CA TYR A 263 5.87 11.41 -9.52
C TYR A 263 4.80 12.45 -9.11
N LEU A 264 3.65 12.38 -9.78
CA LEU A 264 2.53 13.34 -9.73
C LEU A 264 2.80 14.72 -10.34
N ASN A 265 4.04 15.03 -10.72
CA ASN A 265 4.41 16.25 -11.42
C ASN A 265 4.49 16.01 -12.93
N SER A 266 5.52 15.29 -13.39
CA SER A 266 5.72 14.91 -14.78
C SER A 266 5.17 13.51 -15.10
N VAL A 267 5.23 12.60 -14.12
CA VAL A 267 4.71 11.23 -14.25
C VAL A 267 3.36 11.14 -13.53
N ARG A 268 2.28 11.19 -14.32
CA ARG A 268 0.90 11.05 -13.80
C ARG A 268 0.65 9.63 -13.28
N ALA A 269 -0.01 9.51 -12.12
CA ALA A 269 -0.31 8.20 -11.53
C ALA A 269 -1.17 7.29 -12.43
N GLU A 270 -2.10 7.87 -13.19
CA GLU A 270 -2.93 7.13 -14.15
C GLU A 270 -2.12 6.45 -15.23
N ARG A 271 -1.01 7.06 -15.64
CA ARG A 271 -0.12 6.47 -16.64
C ARG A 271 0.52 5.20 -16.09
N LEU A 272 0.75 5.12 -14.78
CA LEU A 272 1.31 3.94 -14.10
C LEU A 272 0.27 2.82 -13.86
N TRP A 273 -1.00 3.05 -14.20
CA TRP A 273 -2.05 2.03 -14.10
C TRP A 273 -1.94 1.02 -15.24
N ARG A 274 -2.09 -0.28 -14.93
CA ARG A 274 -2.28 -1.35 -15.91
C ARG A 274 -3.37 -2.32 -15.43
N THR A 275 -4.18 -2.82 -16.37
CA THR A 275 -5.32 -3.73 -16.16
C THR A 275 -4.94 -5.02 -15.45
N PHE A 276 -3.72 -5.45 -15.71
CA PHE A 276 -3.01 -6.45 -14.96
C PHE A 276 -2.01 -5.62 -14.17
N THR A 277 -2.07 -5.61 -12.86
CA THR A 277 -0.90 -5.25 -12.06
C THR A 277 -0.13 -6.53 -11.80
N PRO A 278 0.69 -7.03 -12.75
CA PRO A 278 1.72 -7.93 -12.34
C PRO A 278 2.82 -7.06 -11.78
N LEU A 279 3.21 -7.35 -10.55
CA LEU A 279 4.58 -7.15 -10.09
C LEU A 279 5.56 -8.05 -10.88
N GLU A 280 5.28 -8.38 -12.16
CA GLU A 280 5.99 -9.43 -12.92
C GLU A 280 6.08 -9.18 -14.43
N ALA A 281 5.09 -8.59 -15.13
CA ALA A 281 5.08 -8.62 -16.61
C ALA A 281 5.38 -7.29 -17.33
N ASP A 282 5.53 -6.15 -16.64
CA ASP A 282 5.93 -4.91 -17.34
C ASP A 282 6.66 -3.88 -16.46
N ILE A 283 7.61 -4.38 -15.67
CA ILE A 283 8.40 -3.54 -14.77
C ILE A 283 9.42 -2.66 -15.54
N ARG A 284 9.77 -3.08 -16.76
CA ARG A 284 10.55 -2.27 -17.72
C ARG A 284 9.88 -0.94 -18.02
N ASP A 285 8.55 -0.89 -17.98
CA ASP A 285 7.78 0.32 -18.28
C ASP A 285 7.76 1.34 -17.14
N GLN A 286 7.99 0.96 -15.87
CA GLN A 286 8.20 1.97 -14.82
C GLN A 286 9.55 2.67 -15.01
N LEU A 287 10.62 1.92 -15.26
CA LEU A 287 11.94 2.48 -15.54
C LEU A 287 11.93 3.41 -16.77
N ARG A 288 11.13 3.10 -17.80
CA ARG A 288 10.98 3.98 -18.98
C ARG A 288 10.24 5.29 -18.72
N ARG A 289 9.45 5.36 -17.65
CA ARG A 289 8.61 6.54 -17.34
C ARG A 289 9.31 7.56 -16.47
N PHE A 290 10.29 7.11 -15.69
CA PHE A 290 11.12 7.98 -14.87
C PHE A 290 12.46 8.21 -15.56
N GLN A 291 12.92 9.45 -15.54
CA GLN A 291 14.27 9.79 -16.00
C GLN A 291 15.23 9.64 -14.82
N PHE A 292 16.34 8.93 -15.05
CA PHE A 292 17.40 8.73 -14.07
C PHE A 292 18.71 9.27 -14.63
N ASP A 293 19.50 9.91 -13.79
CA ASP A 293 20.84 10.38 -14.11
C ASP A 293 21.90 9.34 -13.65
N ALA A 294 23.17 9.66 -13.87
CA ALA A 294 24.28 8.79 -13.51
C ALA A 294 24.45 8.58 -11.98
N SER A 295 23.75 9.35 -11.13
CA SER A 295 23.81 9.17 -9.67
C SER A 295 23.01 7.97 -9.18
N VAL A 296 22.12 7.43 -10.03
CA VAL A 296 21.25 6.30 -9.71
C VAL A 296 21.94 5.00 -10.11
N VAL A 297 22.32 4.21 -9.10
CA VAL A 297 23.12 2.99 -9.30
C VAL A 297 22.35 1.78 -8.78
N ALA A 298 22.20 0.77 -9.63
CA ALA A 298 21.64 -0.53 -9.26
C ALA A 298 22.64 -1.30 -8.38
N GLN A 299 22.21 -1.73 -7.20
CA GLN A 299 23.06 -2.39 -6.21
C GLN A 299 22.37 -3.64 -5.63
N PRO A 300 23.04 -4.81 -5.64
CA PRO A 300 22.60 -5.96 -4.88
C PRO A 300 22.80 -5.72 -3.39
N LEU A 301 21.77 -5.97 -2.58
CA LEU A 301 21.89 -5.80 -1.13
C LEU A 301 22.80 -6.86 -0.50
N LEU A 302 22.87 -8.06 -1.10
CA LEU A 302 23.74 -9.14 -0.62
C LEU A 302 25.26 -8.81 -0.69
N ALA A 303 25.70 -7.92 -1.60
CA ALA A 303 27.13 -7.60 -1.77
C ALA A 303 27.62 -6.49 -0.82
N GLU A 304 26.74 -5.57 -0.42
CA GLU A 304 27.05 -4.57 0.60
C GLU A 304 27.33 -5.24 1.96
N MET A 305 26.76 -6.43 2.16
CA MET A 305 26.85 -7.22 3.39
C MET A 305 28.17 -7.97 3.53
N THR A 306 28.87 -8.30 2.43
CA THR A 306 30.17 -8.99 2.46
C THR A 306 31.36 -8.03 2.65
N ALA A 307 31.17 -6.73 2.40
CA ALA A 307 32.24 -5.74 2.51
C ALA A 307 32.44 -5.20 3.94
N SER A 308 31.50 -5.44 4.86
CA SER A 308 31.50 -4.85 6.21
C SER A 308 31.62 -5.84 7.39
N SER A 309 31.73 -7.15 7.16
CA SER A 309 31.85 -8.14 8.24
C SER A 309 33.02 -9.11 8.03
N SER A 310 34.13 -8.86 8.71
CA SER A 310 35.29 -9.76 8.78
C SER A 310 35.20 -10.80 9.90
N THR A 311 33.99 -11.18 10.32
CA THR A 311 33.77 -12.23 11.32
C THR A 311 32.61 -13.13 10.87
N THR A 312 32.83 -14.43 10.99
CA THR A 312 31.91 -15.54 10.70
C THR A 312 30.61 -15.44 11.50
N GLU A 313 29.62 -14.68 11.05
CA GLU A 313 28.30 -14.58 11.70
C GLU A 313 27.17 -14.48 10.66
N SER A 314 26.03 -15.07 11.01
CA SER A 314 24.76 -15.24 10.31
C SER A 314 24.40 -14.22 9.20
N PRO A 315 23.66 -14.62 8.14
CA PRO A 315 23.28 -13.69 7.08
C PRO A 315 22.47 -12.51 7.63
N LEU A 316 22.92 -11.27 7.34
CA LEU A 316 22.30 -10.04 7.84
C LEU A 316 20.83 -9.87 7.36
N ILE A 317 20.42 -10.58 6.31
CA ILE A 317 19.00 -10.74 5.94
C ILE A 317 18.64 -12.21 6.07
N GLY A 318 17.72 -12.51 6.98
CA GLY A 318 17.16 -13.84 7.20
C GLY A 318 15.68 -13.78 7.60
N PRO A 319 15.08 -14.94 7.89
CA PRO A 319 13.73 -15.03 8.42
C PRO A 319 13.56 -14.12 9.64
N GLY A 320 12.52 -13.29 9.64
CA GLY A 320 12.24 -12.32 10.70
C GLY A 320 12.97 -10.99 10.57
N THR A 321 13.78 -10.81 9.52
CA THR A 321 14.34 -9.50 9.15
C THR A 321 13.27 -8.63 8.49
N VAL A 322 13.32 -7.33 8.75
CA VAL A 322 12.42 -6.35 8.14
C VAL A 322 13.23 -5.31 7.39
N MET A 323 12.89 -5.11 6.11
CA MET A 323 13.42 -4.01 5.32
C MET A 323 12.36 -2.92 5.18
N VAL A 324 12.62 -1.77 5.77
CA VAL A 324 11.79 -0.55 5.71
C VAL A 324 12.21 0.25 4.48
N ILE A 325 11.27 0.65 3.64
CA ILE A 325 11.53 1.17 2.28
C ILE A 325 10.72 2.43 2.02
N ASP A 326 11.40 3.48 1.55
CA ASP A 326 10.80 4.67 0.98
C ASP A 326 10.00 4.26 -0.26
N PRO A 327 8.69 4.54 -0.36
CA PRO A 327 7.88 4.11 -1.50
C PRO A 327 8.38 4.58 -2.87
N HIS A 328 9.26 5.59 -2.92
CA HIS A 328 9.84 6.09 -4.17
C HIS A 328 11.13 5.39 -4.57
N LEU A 329 11.75 4.61 -3.67
CA LEU A 329 12.92 3.81 -4.00
C LEU A 329 12.53 2.73 -5.01
N MET A 330 13.35 2.57 -6.05
CA MET A 330 13.21 1.47 -7.00
C MET A 330 13.86 0.24 -6.38
N MET A 331 13.06 -0.82 -6.24
CA MET A 331 13.50 -2.09 -5.69
C MET A 331 13.15 -3.24 -6.62
N ALA A 332 13.93 -4.32 -6.55
CA ALA A 332 13.77 -5.52 -7.34
C ALA A 332 14.12 -6.76 -6.51
N PHE A 333 13.72 -7.93 -7.00
CA PHE A 333 14.15 -9.22 -6.48
C PHE A 333 14.58 -10.09 -7.66
N GLY A 334 15.65 -10.85 -7.48
CA GLY A 334 16.07 -11.85 -8.47
C GLY A 334 15.05 -12.98 -8.62
N GLY A 335 15.34 -13.92 -9.50
CA GLY A 335 14.50 -15.11 -9.68
C GLY A 335 14.58 -16.07 -8.50
N ASN A 336 13.65 -17.01 -8.46
CA ASN A 336 13.71 -18.14 -7.54
C ASN A 336 14.22 -19.36 -8.31
N MET A 337 15.53 -19.60 -8.30
CA MET A 337 16.14 -20.74 -8.98
C MET A 337 16.19 -22.00 -8.11
N THR A 338 15.41 -22.04 -7.03
CA THR A 338 15.31 -23.20 -6.13
C THR A 338 14.13 -24.10 -6.52
N THR A 339 14.09 -25.30 -5.95
CA THR A 339 13.01 -26.28 -6.13
C THR A 339 11.78 -25.98 -5.27
N GLN A 340 11.82 -24.97 -4.40
CA GLN A 340 10.75 -24.64 -3.48
C GLN A 340 10.04 -23.37 -3.90
N THR A 341 8.73 -23.31 -3.69
CA THR A 341 7.96 -22.08 -3.85
C THR A 341 8.25 -21.12 -2.70
N GLU A 342 8.45 -19.86 -3.05
CA GLU A 342 8.77 -18.77 -2.13
C GLU A 342 7.73 -17.65 -2.18
N VAL A 343 7.70 -16.82 -1.15
CA VAL A 343 6.81 -15.65 -1.10
C VAL A 343 7.55 -14.44 -0.55
N ILE A 344 7.51 -13.34 -1.30
CA ILE A 344 7.94 -12.04 -0.79
C ILE A 344 6.73 -11.43 -0.09
N TYR A 345 6.77 -11.37 1.24
CA TYR A 345 5.69 -10.79 2.01
C TYR A 345 5.95 -9.29 2.26
N ARG A 346 5.06 -8.44 1.77
CA ARG A 346 5.19 -6.98 1.87
C ARG A 346 3.95 -6.39 2.52
N ILE A 347 4.13 -5.40 3.37
CA ILE A 347 3.05 -4.52 3.84
C ILE A 347 3.30 -3.09 3.42
N ASN A 348 2.24 -2.38 3.08
CA ASN A 348 2.27 -0.94 2.88
C ASN A 348 1.63 -0.27 4.10
N VAL A 349 2.25 0.79 4.60
CA VAL A 349 1.85 1.49 5.82
C VAL A 349 1.66 2.97 5.51
N VAL A 350 0.57 3.54 6.02
CA VAL A 350 0.21 4.95 5.84
C VAL A 350 -0.19 5.55 7.18
N ALA A 351 -0.15 6.87 7.29
CA ALA A 351 -0.71 7.55 8.45
C ALA A 351 -2.25 7.39 8.47
N GLU A 352 -2.82 7.17 9.66
CA GLU A 352 -4.26 7.03 9.88
C GLU A 352 -5.09 8.21 9.31
N ASN A 353 -4.51 9.42 9.37
CA ASN A 353 -5.13 10.67 8.91
C ASN A 353 -4.78 11.02 7.44
N ALA A 354 -4.06 10.15 6.72
CA ALA A 354 -3.67 10.40 5.35
C ALA A 354 -4.90 10.50 4.42
N ARG A 355 -4.78 11.28 3.35
CA ARG A 355 -5.88 11.50 2.38
C ARG A 355 -5.83 10.45 1.27
N PRO A 356 -6.90 9.67 1.04
CA PRO A 356 -6.96 8.72 -0.06
C PRO A 356 -6.79 9.38 -1.44
N LEU A 357 -6.10 8.69 -2.34
CA LEU A 357 -5.83 9.12 -3.72
C LEU A 357 -6.29 8.04 -4.70
N LEU A 358 -7.54 8.13 -5.16
CA LEU A 358 -8.14 7.14 -6.06
C LEU A 358 -7.65 7.23 -7.52
N THR A 359 -6.90 8.28 -7.88
CA THR A 359 -6.23 8.32 -9.20
C THR A 359 -5.03 7.39 -9.27
N ALA A 360 -4.49 6.97 -8.12
CA ALA A 360 -3.38 6.03 -8.04
C ALA A 360 -3.85 4.60 -8.37
N PRO A 361 -3.01 3.79 -9.04
CA PRO A 361 -3.31 2.39 -9.35
C PRO A 361 -3.19 1.48 -8.13
N SER A 362 -4.03 1.73 -7.12
CA SER A 362 -4.07 1.01 -5.84
C SER A 362 -5.39 0.28 -5.65
N TRP A 363 -5.43 -0.72 -4.77
CA TRP A 363 -6.62 -1.54 -4.55
C TRP A 363 -7.85 -0.72 -4.10
N ILE A 364 -7.66 0.38 -3.37
CA ILE A 364 -8.76 1.25 -2.95
C ILE A 364 -9.47 1.92 -4.14
N ARG A 365 -8.79 2.07 -5.31
CA ARG A 365 -9.41 2.54 -6.57
C ARG A 365 -10.36 1.49 -7.15
N GLY A 366 -10.05 0.21 -7.01
CA GLY A 366 -10.96 -0.86 -7.40
C GLY A 366 -12.16 -0.96 -6.45
N TRP A 367 -11.92 -0.70 -5.17
CA TRP A 367 -12.93 -0.85 -4.13
C TRP A 367 -13.91 0.33 -4.03
N ARG A 368 -13.42 1.57 -4.11
CA ARG A 368 -14.25 2.77 -3.95
C ARG A 368 -14.07 3.73 -5.10
N THR A 369 -15.10 4.53 -5.33
CA THR A 369 -15.11 5.51 -6.41
C THR A 369 -14.84 6.92 -5.93
N MET A 370 -15.07 7.21 -4.65
CA MET A 370 -14.87 8.54 -4.06
C MET A 370 -13.87 8.49 -2.89
N PRO A 371 -12.92 9.43 -2.79
CA PRO A 371 -11.96 9.44 -1.68
C PRO A 371 -12.62 9.53 -0.29
N GLN A 372 -13.78 10.17 -0.19
CA GLN A 372 -14.54 10.28 1.06
C GLN A 372 -15.18 8.97 1.52
N GLU A 373 -15.19 7.93 0.67
CA GLU A 373 -15.68 6.59 1.02
C GLU A 373 -14.59 5.73 1.68
N VAL A 374 -13.34 6.22 1.69
CA VAL A 374 -12.19 5.52 2.25
C VAL A 374 -11.69 6.29 3.47
N HIS A 375 -11.61 5.60 4.59
CA HIS A 375 -11.07 6.16 5.83
C HIS A 375 -10.01 5.20 6.38
N PHE A 376 -8.76 5.64 6.38
CA PHE A 376 -7.64 4.86 6.93
C PHE A 376 -7.73 4.63 8.44
N ALA A 377 -8.56 5.40 9.14
CA ALA A 377 -8.93 5.19 10.54
C ALA A 377 -9.88 4.01 10.79
N SER A 378 -10.35 3.28 9.76
CA SER A 378 -11.22 2.12 9.95
C SER A 378 -10.39 0.88 10.31
N PRO A 379 -10.37 0.40 11.57
CA PRO A 379 -9.53 -0.74 11.99
C PRO A 379 -10.00 -2.08 11.43
N VAL A 380 -11.23 -2.12 10.90
CA VAL A 380 -11.79 -3.28 10.20
C VAL A 380 -11.10 -3.48 8.86
N VAL A 381 -10.76 -2.39 8.17
CA VAL A 381 -10.19 -2.44 6.81
C VAL A 381 -8.68 -2.13 6.81
N PHE A 382 -8.24 -1.28 7.72
CA PHE A 382 -6.86 -0.82 7.86
C PHE A 382 -6.41 -1.05 9.31
N PRO A 383 -5.91 -2.26 9.64
CA PRO A 383 -5.49 -2.60 10.99
C PRO A 383 -4.47 -1.56 11.53
N PRO A 384 -4.64 -1.09 12.78
CA PRO A 384 -3.65 -0.23 13.43
C PRO A 384 -2.30 -0.92 13.54
N LEU A 385 -1.22 -0.18 13.27
CA LEU A 385 0.16 -0.59 13.50
C LEU A 385 0.80 0.28 14.59
N TYR A 386 0.00 0.68 15.58
CA TYR A 386 0.44 1.41 16.75
C TYR A 386 -0.26 0.86 17.98
N MET A 387 0.35 1.07 19.14
CA MET A 387 -0.24 0.76 20.44
C MET A 387 -1.07 1.97 20.87
N ASP A 388 -2.34 1.79 21.23
CA ASP A 388 -3.15 2.88 21.77
C ASP A 388 -2.49 3.45 23.04
N ASP A 389 -2.49 4.78 23.19
CA ASP A 389 -1.81 5.49 24.29
C ASP A 389 -2.31 5.07 25.69
N ALA A 390 -3.47 4.42 25.80
CA ALA A 390 -3.99 3.86 27.06
C ALA A 390 -3.18 2.66 27.58
N ALA A 391 -2.31 2.05 26.76
CA ALA A 391 -1.41 0.97 27.18
C ALA A 391 -0.02 1.47 27.61
N ARG A 392 0.20 2.79 27.65
CA ARG A 392 1.47 3.44 28.07
C ARG A 392 1.39 4.11 29.44
N SER A 393 0.24 4.03 30.13
CA SER A 393 0.01 4.58 31.48
C SER A 393 0.09 3.51 32.55
#